data_AF-A0A950KWU5-F1
#
_entry.id   AF-A0A950KWU5-F1
#
_cell.length_a   1.000
_cell.length_b   1.000
_cell.length_c   1.000
_cell.angle_alpha   90.00
_cell.angle_beta   90.00
_cell.angle_gamma   90.00
#
_symmetry.space_group_name_H-M   'P 1'
#
loop_
_entity.id
_entity.type
_entity.pdbx_description
1 polymer ?
#
loop_
_entity_poly.entity_id
_entity_poly.type
_entity_poly.pdbx_seq_one_letter_code
_entity_poly.pdbx_strand_id
1 'polypeptide(L)'
;SLLLDHGRAIAVDSTPDVITRYMTLLRQHRAVSQDRPVVITAVSVRDAAGPCRRFQSGQKAWVDIEVVAREHTERCAVVLYLLDDSHYELFVTSTERLGHGNFTLDVGDTFCCTFELQLNLGPGAFYLSVNLFRYDNEEWHDSWEAAETIYVSADRDTTGPVNCFPRVVRQEIHAYGRPQSTQGYPAQTRAGDPIKTHAGLYRSSRYEGEAVGPKIL
;
A
#
# COMPACT_ATOMS: atom_id res chain seq x y z
N SER A 1 5.59 6.93 23.83
CA SER A 1 6.38 7.97 23.14
C SER A 1 5.86 9.35 23.48
N LEU A 2 6.66 10.39 23.33
CA LEU A 2 6.34 11.76 23.74
C LEU A 2 6.41 12.67 22.51
N LEU A 3 5.34 13.43 22.26
CA LEU A 3 5.33 14.50 21.25
C LEU A 3 5.51 15.85 21.94
N LEU A 4 6.48 16.63 21.47
CA LEU A 4 6.73 17.98 21.95
C LEU A 4 6.46 19.00 20.84
N ASP A 5 5.91 20.15 21.21
CA ASP A 5 5.88 21.36 20.38
C ASP A 5 6.39 22.53 21.22
N HIS A 6 7.40 23.24 20.70
CA HIS A 6 8.10 24.31 21.40
C HIS A 6 8.48 23.99 22.86
N GLY A 7 8.96 22.78 23.12
CA GLY A 7 9.38 22.33 24.45
C GLY A 7 8.24 21.96 25.39
N ARG A 8 6.99 21.91 24.92
CA ARG A 8 5.81 21.49 25.69
C ARG A 8 5.31 20.15 25.20
N ALA A 9 5.00 19.26 26.14
CA ALA A 9 4.36 17.98 25.83
C ALA A 9 2.93 18.21 25.31
N ILE A 10 2.68 17.82 24.06
CA ILE A 10 1.36 17.92 23.42
C ILE A 10 0.64 16.57 23.40
N ALA A 11 1.39 15.47 23.44
CA ALA A 11 0.83 14.12 23.52
C ALA A 11 1.83 13.14 24.18
N VAL A 12 1.29 12.21 24.96
CA VAL A 12 2.03 11.10 25.57
C VAL A 12 1.24 9.83 25.32
N ASP A 13 1.45 9.22 24.16
CA ASP A 13 0.68 8.08 23.69
C ASP A 13 1.61 6.96 23.19
N SER A 14 1.03 5.92 22.59
CA SER A 14 1.81 4.92 21.86
C SER A 14 2.62 5.59 20.72
N THR A 15 3.73 4.99 20.29
CA THR A 15 4.54 5.55 19.19
C THR A 15 3.72 5.80 17.91
N PRO A 16 2.87 4.86 17.45
CA PRO A 16 2.02 5.09 16.28
C PRO A 16 1.05 6.28 16.44
N ASP A 17 0.48 6.46 17.63
CA ASP A 17 -0.48 7.56 17.89
C ASP A 17 0.22 8.93 17.90
N VAL A 18 1.40 9.01 18.52
CA VAL A 18 2.23 10.22 18.51
C VAL A 18 2.60 10.63 17.09
N ILE A 19 3.00 9.66 16.26
CA ILE A 19 3.35 9.88 14.86
C ILE A 19 2.13 10.37 14.07
N THR A 20 0.98 9.69 14.20
CA THR A 20 -0.27 10.08 13.52
C THR A 20 -0.68 11.52 13.86
N ARG A 21 -0.54 11.88 15.15
CA ARG A 21 -0.87 13.21 15.65
C ARG A 21 0.12 14.27 15.16
N TYR A 22 1.41 13.95 15.12
CA TYR A 22 2.44 14.81 14.53
C TYR A 22 2.18 15.10 13.05
N MET A 23 1.83 14.08 12.26
CA MET A 23 1.54 14.26 10.83
C MET A 23 0.26 15.07 10.59
N THR A 24 -0.76 14.87 11.42
CA THR A 24 -1.96 15.71 11.40
C THR A 24 -1.61 17.17 11.66
N LEU A 25 -0.73 17.42 12.64
CA LEU A 25 -0.22 18.75 12.91
C LEU A 25 0.60 19.29 11.74
N LEU A 26 1.50 18.52 11.12
CA LEU A 26 2.27 18.97 9.94
C LEU A 26 1.38 19.36 8.77
N ARG A 27 0.31 18.60 8.50
CA ARG A 27 -0.70 18.95 7.48
C ARG A 27 -1.41 20.25 7.80
N GLN A 28 -1.79 20.43 9.05
CA GLN A 28 -2.49 21.63 9.53
C GLN A 28 -1.57 22.85 9.62
N HIS A 29 -0.28 22.64 9.90
CA HIS A 29 0.75 23.66 10.09
C HIS A 29 1.57 23.92 8.84
N ARG A 30 1.18 23.43 7.65
CA ARG A 30 1.77 23.92 6.40
C ARG A 30 1.34 25.37 6.17
N ALA A 31 1.99 26.28 6.89
CA ALA A 31 2.12 27.65 6.45
C ALA A 31 2.94 27.57 5.17
N VAL A 32 2.31 27.88 4.03
CA VAL A 32 3.04 28.12 2.79
C VAL A 32 4.00 29.26 3.10
N SER A 33 5.25 28.92 3.41
CA SER A 33 6.30 29.91 3.66
C SER A 33 6.34 30.78 2.42
N GLN A 34 6.08 32.08 2.60
CA GLN A 34 5.98 32.97 1.46
C GLN A 34 7.33 33.23 0.79
N ASP A 35 8.41 32.76 1.42
CA ASP A 35 9.79 33.05 1.08
C ASP A 35 10.39 32.03 0.10
N ARG A 36 9.62 31.02 -0.36
CA ARG A 36 10.10 30.01 -1.31
C ARG A 36 9.89 30.48 -2.76
N PRO A 37 10.90 30.33 -3.64
CA PRO A 37 10.84 30.80 -5.03
C PRO A 37 9.81 30.07 -5.88
N VAL A 38 9.53 28.80 -5.58
CA VAL A 38 8.47 28.00 -6.19
C VAL A 38 7.80 27.17 -5.09
N VAL A 39 6.48 27.05 -5.15
CA VAL A 39 5.70 26.40 -4.09
C VAL A 39 4.67 25.43 -4.67
N ILE A 40 4.49 24.28 -4.04
CA ILE A 40 3.37 23.38 -4.27
C ILE A 40 2.14 24.00 -3.62
N THR A 41 1.13 24.35 -4.40
CA THR A 41 -0.09 25.04 -3.92
C THR A 41 -1.24 24.09 -3.65
N ALA A 42 -1.33 22.99 -4.41
CA ALA A 42 -2.37 21.99 -4.23
C ALA A 42 -1.82 20.57 -4.50
N VAL A 43 -2.31 19.61 -3.71
CA VAL A 43 -2.19 18.18 -3.96
C VAL A 43 -3.55 17.58 -3.69
N SER A 44 -4.07 16.78 -4.60
CA SER A 44 -5.33 16.07 -4.40
C SER A 44 -5.27 14.67 -4.99
N VAL A 45 -6.05 13.76 -4.41
CA VAL A 45 -6.17 12.38 -4.86
C VAL A 45 -7.62 12.12 -5.28
N ARG A 46 -7.78 11.48 -6.43
CA ARG A 46 -9.09 11.11 -7.00
C ARG A 46 -9.07 9.74 -7.62
N ASP A 47 -10.25 9.16 -7.79
CA ASP A 47 -10.48 8.03 -8.68
C ASP A 47 -11.12 8.53 -9.99
N ALA A 48 -11.70 7.61 -10.78
CA ALA A 48 -12.35 7.95 -12.04
C ALA A 48 -13.67 8.72 -11.86
N ALA A 49 -14.29 8.65 -10.67
CA ALA A 49 -15.55 9.31 -10.34
C ALA A 49 -15.33 10.68 -9.67
N GLY A 50 -14.18 10.91 -9.05
CA GLY A 50 -13.83 12.20 -8.46
C GLY A 50 -12.95 12.07 -7.22
N PRO A 51 -12.89 13.12 -6.37
CA PRO A 51 -12.07 13.13 -5.16
C PRO A 51 -12.32 11.90 -4.30
N CYS A 52 -11.25 11.16 -3.98
CA CYS A 52 -11.36 9.88 -3.31
C CYS A 52 -10.10 9.60 -2.49
N ARG A 53 -10.30 9.12 -1.27
CA ARG A 53 -9.23 8.73 -0.33
C ARG A 53 -9.27 7.25 0.05
N ARG A 54 -10.24 6.49 -0.47
CA ARG A 54 -10.47 5.09 -0.14
C ARG A 54 -10.44 4.26 -1.39
N PHE A 55 -9.53 3.31 -1.46
CA PHE A 55 -9.28 2.51 -2.64
C PHE A 55 -9.29 1.03 -2.31
N GLN A 56 -9.65 0.21 -3.28
CA GLN A 56 -9.34 -1.21 -3.23
C GLN A 56 -7.92 -1.46 -3.74
N SER A 57 -7.25 -2.45 -3.19
CA SER A 57 -5.96 -2.91 -3.69
C SER A 57 -6.06 -3.26 -5.19
N GLY A 58 -5.18 -2.69 -6.00
CA GLY A 58 -5.15 -2.83 -7.46
C GLY A 58 -5.96 -1.78 -8.21
N GLN A 59 -6.74 -0.96 -7.51
CA GLN A 59 -7.47 0.17 -8.09
C GLN A 59 -6.51 1.27 -8.54
N LYS A 60 -6.91 2.01 -9.58
CA LYS A 60 -6.21 3.21 -10.02
C LYS A 60 -6.56 4.42 -9.16
N ALA A 61 -5.56 5.23 -8.86
CA ALA A 61 -5.69 6.57 -8.31
C ALA A 61 -5.00 7.58 -9.23
N TRP A 62 -5.52 8.80 -9.25
CA TRP A 62 -4.86 9.94 -9.88
C TRP A 62 -4.50 10.95 -8.81
N VAL A 63 -3.26 11.41 -8.86
CA VAL A 63 -2.71 12.42 -7.96
C VAL A 63 -2.49 13.69 -8.76
N ASP A 64 -3.30 14.71 -8.53
CA ASP A 64 -3.17 16.01 -9.17
C ASP A 64 -2.34 16.95 -8.28
N ILE A 65 -1.36 17.61 -8.88
CA ILE A 65 -0.41 18.48 -8.19
C ILE A 65 -0.35 19.81 -8.94
N GLU A 66 -0.46 20.90 -8.18
CA GLU A 66 -0.31 22.27 -8.66
C GLU A 66 0.90 22.94 -7.99
N VAL A 67 1.66 23.65 -8.81
CA VAL A 67 2.90 24.33 -8.44
C VAL A 67 2.85 25.74 -9.00
N VAL A 68 3.22 26.72 -8.19
CA VAL A 68 3.27 28.14 -8.59
C VAL A 68 4.66 28.71 -8.37
N ALA A 69 5.22 29.33 -9.39
CA ALA A 69 6.48 30.05 -9.31
C ALA A 69 6.27 31.51 -8.86
N ARG A 70 7.06 31.94 -7.90
CA ARG A 70 7.15 33.31 -7.39
C ARG A 70 8.41 34.02 -7.86
N GLU A 71 9.43 33.23 -8.18
CA GLU A 71 10.66 33.63 -8.83
C GLU A 71 10.89 32.73 -10.05
N HIS A 72 11.66 33.23 -11.03
CA HIS A 72 12.08 32.42 -12.15
C HIS A 72 12.89 31.21 -11.64
N THR A 73 12.45 30.00 -11.99
CA THR A 73 13.03 28.76 -11.50
C THR A 73 13.20 27.77 -12.64
N GLU A 74 14.41 27.24 -12.82
CA GLU A 74 14.75 26.34 -13.93
C GLU A 74 14.96 24.90 -13.47
N ARG A 75 14.71 23.96 -14.39
CA ARG A 75 15.04 22.52 -14.25
C ARG A 75 14.39 21.85 -13.03
N CYS A 76 13.17 22.29 -12.70
CA CYS A 76 12.34 21.68 -11.67
C CYS A 76 11.79 20.33 -12.12
N ALA A 77 11.62 19.42 -11.16
CA ALA A 77 10.86 18.19 -11.30
C ALA A 77 9.94 18.02 -10.08
N VAL A 78 8.72 17.55 -10.33
CA VAL A 78 7.82 17.09 -9.26
C VAL A 78 8.19 15.65 -8.91
N VAL A 79 8.52 15.42 -7.65
CA VAL A 79 8.81 14.12 -7.04
C VAL A 79 7.61 13.69 -6.22
N LEU A 80 7.18 12.45 -6.38
CA LEU A 80 6.06 11.84 -5.64
C LEU A 80 6.57 10.59 -4.94
N TYR A 81 6.21 10.45 -3.66
CA TYR A 81 6.52 9.26 -2.87
C TYR A 81 5.40 8.93 -1.90
N LEU A 82 5.36 7.67 -1.48
CA LEU A 82 4.35 7.13 -0.58
C LEU A 82 5.01 6.49 0.63
N LEU A 83 4.53 6.85 1.81
CA LEU A 83 4.98 6.31 3.10
C LEU A 83 3.91 5.37 3.67
N ASP A 84 4.32 4.34 4.40
CA ASP A 84 3.43 3.51 5.21
C ASP A 84 3.16 4.12 6.61
N ASP A 85 2.44 3.37 7.46
CA ASP A 85 2.14 3.77 8.85
C ASP A 85 3.39 3.93 9.73
N SER A 86 4.45 3.18 9.41
CA SER A 86 5.75 3.22 10.04
C SER A 86 6.67 4.29 9.44
N HIS A 87 6.16 5.08 8.48
CA HIS A 87 6.86 6.16 7.78
C HIS A 87 8.03 5.67 6.94
N TYR A 88 7.99 4.41 6.54
CA TYR A 88 8.93 3.87 5.58
C TYR A 88 8.49 4.22 4.16
N GLU A 89 9.42 4.71 3.35
CA GLU A 89 9.16 4.99 1.94
C GLU A 89 8.97 3.69 1.16
N LEU A 90 7.77 3.51 0.60
CA LEU A 90 7.41 2.33 -0.18
C LEU A 90 7.88 2.46 -1.62
N PHE A 91 7.73 3.66 -2.19
CA PHE A 91 8.31 3.99 -3.49
C PHE A 91 8.46 5.51 -3.64
N VAL A 92 9.32 5.89 -4.59
CA VAL A 92 9.54 7.26 -5.02
C VAL A 92 9.69 7.31 -6.54
N THR A 93 9.08 8.30 -7.18
CA THR A 93 9.24 8.59 -8.60
C THR A 93 9.20 10.10 -8.85
N SER A 94 9.43 10.53 -10.08
CA SER A 94 9.31 11.93 -10.46
C SER A 94 8.89 12.06 -11.93
N THR A 95 8.40 13.24 -12.28
CA THR A 95 8.17 13.64 -13.69
C THR A 95 9.38 13.34 -14.57
N GLU A 96 10.60 13.66 -14.10
CA GLU A 96 11.84 13.38 -14.82
C GLU A 96 12.13 11.88 -14.96
N ARG A 97 12.01 11.10 -13.87
CA ARG A 97 12.22 9.63 -13.89
C ARG A 97 11.20 8.88 -14.76
N LEU A 98 10.02 9.47 -14.96
CA LEU A 98 8.99 8.94 -15.86
C LEU A 98 9.17 9.38 -17.33
N GLY A 99 10.24 10.12 -17.64
CA GLY A 99 10.57 10.51 -19.02
C GLY A 99 9.91 11.79 -19.50
N HIS A 100 9.28 12.56 -18.61
CA HIS A 100 8.72 13.88 -18.96
C HIS A 100 9.75 15.02 -18.87
N GLY A 101 10.98 14.71 -18.42
CA GLY A 101 12.03 15.69 -18.23
C GLY A 101 11.78 16.62 -17.05
N ASN A 102 12.52 17.74 -17.03
CA ASN A 102 12.32 18.84 -16.10
C ASN A 102 11.59 20.00 -16.78
N PHE A 103 11.12 20.96 -15.98
CA PHE A 103 10.42 22.15 -16.45
C PHE A 103 11.03 23.42 -15.86
N THR A 104 10.84 24.53 -16.56
CA THR A 104 11.21 25.88 -16.14
C THR A 104 9.93 26.70 -15.99
N LEU A 105 9.87 27.55 -14.98
CA LEU A 105 8.75 28.45 -14.72
C LEU A 105 9.25 29.89 -14.58
N ASP A 106 8.53 30.81 -15.21
CA ASP A 106 8.68 32.24 -14.97
C ASP A 106 7.81 32.68 -13.78
N VAL A 107 8.03 33.92 -13.32
CA VAL A 107 7.27 34.49 -12.20
C VAL A 107 5.78 34.51 -12.51
N GLY A 108 4.98 33.87 -11.65
CA GLY A 108 3.54 33.78 -11.76
C GLY A 108 3.03 32.59 -12.58
N ASP A 109 3.92 31.81 -13.20
CA ASP A 109 3.52 30.60 -13.91
C ASP A 109 2.98 29.53 -12.94
N THR A 110 1.99 28.79 -13.42
CA THR A 110 1.44 27.62 -12.74
C THR A 110 1.74 26.37 -13.55
N PHE A 111 2.40 25.40 -12.92
CA PHE A 111 2.58 24.06 -13.44
C PHE A 111 1.60 23.09 -12.79
N CYS A 112 0.88 22.34 -13.62
CA CYS A 112 -0.04 21.29 -13.18
C CYS A 112 0.40 19.96 -13.76
N CYS A 113 0.41 18.92 -12.94
CA CYS A 113 0.63 17.55 -13.42
C CYS A 113 -0.25 16.55 -12.67
N THR A 114 -0.49 15.41 -13.33
CA THR A 114 -1.23 14.29 -12.75
C THR A 114 -0.40 13.02 -12.85
N PHE A 115 -0.19 12.34 -11.72
CA PHE A 115 0.35 10.98 -11.71
C PHE A 115 -0.79 9.98 -11.69
N GLU A 116 -0.77 8.99 -12.58
CA GLU A 116 -1.63 7.80 -12.48
C GLU A 116 -0.89 6.71 -11.71
N LEU A 117 -1.49 6.21 -10.64
CA LEU A 117 -0.93 5.16 -9.80
C LEU A 117 -1.86 3.95 -9.80
N GLN A 118 -1.31 2.76 -10.01
CA GLN A 118 -2.02 1.52 -9.70
C GLN A 118 -1.67 1.09 -8.27
N LEU A 119 -2.65 1.18 -7.36
CA LEU A 119 -2.43 1.00 -5.93
C LEU A 119 -2.39 -0.48 -5.54
N ASN A 120 -1.32 -1.17 -5.94
CA ASN A 120 -1.02 -2.55 -5.55
C ASN A 120 -0.50 -2.64 -4.11
N LEU A 121 -1.18 -1.97 -3.19
CA LEU A 121 -0.81 -1.85 -1.78
C LEU A 121 -1.61 -2.85 -0.94
N GLY A 122 -1.03 -3.30 0.17
CA GLY A 122 -1.75 -4.06 1.18
C GLY A 122 -2.79 -3.22 1.93
N PRO A 123 -3.68 -3.83 2.73
CA PRO A 123 -4.62 -3.08 3.55
C PRO A 123 -3.90 -2.15 4.53
N GLY A 124 -4.28 -0.88 4.60
CA GLY A 124 -3.63 0.08 5.50
C GLY A 124 -3.88 1.55 5.16
N ALA A 125 -3.23 2.42 5.92
CA ALA A 125 -3.15 3.85 5.66
C ALA A 125 -1.77 4.19 5.08
N PHE A 126 -1.76 5.00 4.03
CA PHE A 126 -0.56 5.44 3.35
C PHE A 126 -0.57 6.95 3.22
N TYR A 127 0.61 7.56 3.26
CA TYR A 127 0.77 9.01 3.27
C TYR A 127 1.48 9.42 1.99
N LEU A 128 0.76 10.16 1.16
CA LEU A 128 1.29 10.70 -0.09
C LEU A 128 2.07 11.98 0.22
N SER A 129 3.32 12.04 -0.20
CA SER A 129 4.17 13.23 -0.12
C SER A 129 4.60 13.68 -1.51
N VAL A 130 4.87 14.98 -1.64
CA VAL A 130 5.29 15.60 -2.91
C VAL A 130 6.42 16.58 -2.64
N ASN A 131 7.45 16.54 -3.46
CA ASN A 131 8.55 17.50 -3.42
C ASN A 131 8.79 18.17 -4.77
N LEU A 132 9.29 19.39 -4.74
CA LEU A 132 9.87 20.09 -5.87
C LEU A 132 11.39 20.01 -5.76
N PHE A 133 11.99 19.38 -6.76
CA PHE A 133 13.40 19.01 -6.73
C PHE A 133 14.08 19.40 -8.04
N ARG A 134 15.35 19.77 -7.94
CA ARG A 134 16.22 20.03 -9.08
C ARG A 134 17.36 19.02 -9.06
N TYR A 135 17.42 18.15 -10.07
CA TYR A 135 18.31 16.99 -10.06
C TYR A 135 19.78 17.31 -10.34
N ASP A 136 20.10 18.37 -11.09
CA ASP A 136 21.49 18.66 -11.48
C ASP A 136 22.36 19.13 -10.30
N ASN A 137 21.76 19.72 -9.27
CA ASN A 137 22.42 20.23 -8.08
C ASN A 137 21.86 19.66 -6.76
N GLU A 138 20.94 18.69 -6.85
CA GLU A 138 20.26 18.04 -5.72
C GLU A 138 19.53 19.01 -4.78
N GLU A 139 18.95 20.08 -5.32
CA GLU A 139 18.28 21.12 -4.55
C GLU A 139 16.80 20.85 -4.33
N TRP A 140 16.34 21.03 -3.09
CA TRP A 140 14.93 21.00 -2.71
C TRP A 140 14.36 22.42 -2.70
N HIS A 141 13.40 22.71 -3.56
CA HIS A 141 12.73 24.01 -3.58
C HIS A 141 11.54 24.06 -2.61
N ASP A 142 10.73 23.00 -2.60
CA ASP A 142 9.57 22.86 -1.73
C ASP A 142 9.32 21.38 -1.41
N SER A 143 8.64 21.13 -0.30
CA SER A 143 8.21 19.81 0.13
C SER A 143 6.86 19.92 0.83
N TRP A 144 5.99 18.96 0.53
CA TRP A 144 4.72 18.75 1.20
C TRP A 144 4.64 17.32 1.70
N GLU A 145 5.14 17.14 2.92
CA GLU A 145 5.09 15.86 3.62
C GLU A 145 3.66 15.47 3.98
N ALA A 146 3.30 14.23 3.66
CA ALA A 146 2.00 13.64 3.88
C ALA A 146 0.86 14.54 3.41
N ALA A 147 0.99 15.20 2.26
CA ALA A 147 -0.03 16.06 1.66
C ALA A 147 -1.44 15.43 1.66
N GLU A 148 -1.55 14.12 1.41
CA GLU A 148 -2.81 13.39 1.43
C GLU A 148 -2.69 12.03 2.15
N THR A 149 -3.81 11.50 2.67
CA THR A 149 -3.88 10.10 3.15
C THR A 149 -4.73 9.27 2.21
N ILE A 150 -4.19 8.11 1.85
CA ILE A 150 -4.85 7.08 1.07
C ILE A 150 -5.10 5.89 2.00
N TYR A 151 -6.35 5.43 2.06
CA TYR A 151 -6.73 4.21 2.75
C TYR A 151 -6.97 3.12 1.72
N VAL A 152 -6.31 1.98 1.88
CA VAL A 152 -6.46 0.83 0.99
C VAL A 152 -7.08 -0.32 1.76
N SER A 153 -8.08 -0.96 1.17
CA SER A 153 -8.61 -2.26 1.61
C SER A 153 -8.28 -3.36 0.59
N ALA A 154 -8.36 -4.62 1.00
CA ALA A 154 -8.27 -5.75 0.09
C ALA A 154 -9.31 -6.81 0.45
N ASP A 155 -9.85 -7.49 -0.55
CA ASP A 155 -10.84 -8.57 -0.38
C ASP A 155 -10.21 -9.89 0.08
N ARG A 156 -8.88 -9.98 0.06
CA ARG A 156 -8.12 -11.16 0.47
C ARG A 156 -7.25 -10.82 1.66
N ASP A 157 -7.09 -11.79 2.54
CA ASP A 157 -6.18 -11.70 3.66
C ASP A 157 -4.73 -11.78 3.15
N THR A 158 -4.13 -10.61 2.93
CA THR A 158 -2.72 -10.44 2.58
C THR A 158 -2.09 -9.48 3.57
N THR A 159 -0.90 -9.80 4.04
CA THR A 159 -0.13 -8.96 4.96
C THR A 159 1.00 -8.24 4.23
N GLY A 160 1.51 -7.17 4.85
CA GLY A 160 2.59 -6.35 4.30
C GLY A 160 2.10 -5.16 3.46
N PRO A 161 3.01 -4.24 3.08
CA PRO A 161 2.64 -2.97 2.46
C PRO A 161 2.29 -3.10 0.97
N VAL A 162 2.66 -4.20 0.32
CA VAL A 162 2.45 -4.44 -1.12
C VAL A 162 1.58 -5.67 -1.33
N ASN A 163 0.58 -5.56 -2.20
CA ASN A 163 -0.26 -6.67 -2.63
C ASN A 163 0.12 -7.09 -4.06
N CYS A 164 0.77 -8.26 -4.17
CA CYS A 164 1.15 -8.84 -5.46
C CYS A 164 0.04 -9.71 -6.10
N PHE A 165 -1.18 -9.67 -5.57
CA PHE A 165 -2.33 -10.49 -6.00
C PHE A 165 -2.01 -11.99 -6.11
N PRO A 166 -1.49 -12.62 -5.05
CA PRO A 166 -1.05 -14.01 -5.10
C PRO A 166 -2.23 -14.94 -5.43
N ARG A 167 -1.91 -16.06 -6.10
CA ARG A 167 -2.84 -17.19 -6.31
C ARG A 167 -2.11 -18.51 -6.12
N VAL A 168 -2.80 -19.50 -5.55
CA VAL A 168 -2.34 -20.89 -5.57
C VAL A 168 -2.69 -21.47 -6.92
N VAL A 169 -1.68 -21.81 -7.74
CA VAL A 169 -1.88 -22.37 -9.09
C VAL A 169 -1.96 -23.90 -9.07
N ARG A 170 -1.27 -24.54 -8.12
CA ARG A 170 -1.24 -26.00 -7.94
C ARG A 170 -1.07 -26.32 -6.46
N GLN A 171 -1.84 -27.29 -5.98
CA GLN A 171 -1.73 -27.83 -4.63
C GLN A 171 -1.90 -29.35 -4.69
N GLU A 172 -0.93 -30.08 -4.15
CA GLU A 172 -0.94 -31.54 -4.12
C GLU A 172 -0.69 -32.01 -2.69
N ILE A 173 -1.47 -32.99 -2.25
CA ILE A 173 -1.28 -33.67 -0.97
C ILE A 173 -0.71 -35.05 -1.27
N HIS A 174 0.56 -35.26 -0.93
CA HIS A 174 1.17 -36.58 -0.99
C HIS A 174 0.98 -37.27 0.36
N ALA A 175 0.25 -38.38 0.36
CA ALA A 175 0.13 -39.21 1.55
C ALA A 175 1.52 -39.73 1.95
N TYR A 176 1.96 -39.41 3.16
CA TYR A 176 3.16 -40.01 3.75
C TYR A 176 2.86 -41.52 3.96
N GLY A 177 3.53 -42.40 3.21
CA GLY A 177 3.50 -43.83 3.47
C GLY A 177 2.60 -44.71 2.60
N ARG A 178 2.27 -44.35 1.35
CA ARG A 178 2.04 -45.43 0.37
C ARG A 178 3.41 -45.96 -0.05
N PRO A 179 3.81 -47.20 0.31
CA PRO A 179 4.94 -47.82 -0.34
C PRO A 179 4.69 -47.73 -1.84
N GLN A 180 5.66 -47.23 -2.60
CA GLN A 180 5.66 -47.38 -4.04
C GLN A 180 5.41 -48.86 -4.30
N SER A 181 4.26 -49.20 -4.86
CA SER A 181 3.99 -50.56 -5.31
C SER A 181 5.12 -50.88 -6.28
N THR A 182 6.04 -51.73 -5.85
CA THR A 182 7.16 -52.24 -6.62
C THR A 182 6.58 -52.78 -7.91
N GLN A 183 6.78 -52.00 -8.97
CA GLN A 183 6.46 -52.38 -10.33
C GLN A 183 7.38 -53.55 -10.67
N GLY A 184 6.84 -54.77 -10.62
CA GLY A 184 7.41 -55.96 -11.24
C GLY A 184 8.26 -56.87 -10.34
N TYR A 185 7.60 -57.78 -9.62
CA TYR A 185 8.07 -59.16 -9.55
C TYR A 185 6.96 -60.07 -10.09
N PRO A 186 7.22 -60.92 -11.10
CA PRO A 186 6.22 -61.87 -11.57
C PRO A 186 5.87 -62.87 -10.48
N ALA A 187 4.57 -63.07 -10.30
CA ALA A 187 3.98 -63.96 -9.31
C ALA A 187 4.50 -65.40 -9.46
N GLN A 188 5.09 -65.95 -8.40
CA GLN A 188 5.08 -67.40 -8.19
C GLN A 188 3.75 -67.78 -7.54
N THR A 189 2.98 -68.55 -8.29
CA THR A 189 1.71 -69.15 -7.90
C THR A 189 1.92 -70.06 -6.69
N ARG A 190 1.29 -69.75 -5.55
CA ARG A 190 0.98 -70.74 -4.53
C ARG A 190 -0.50 -70.67 -4.19
N ALA A 191 -1.17 -71.78 -4.48
CA ALA A 191 -2.52 -72.10 -4.08
C ALA A 191 -2.60 -72.22 -2.55
N GLY A 192 -3.70 -71.73 -1.96
CA GLY A 192 -4.01 -72.00 -0.56
C GLY A 192 -4.91 -70.98 0.11
N ASP A 193 -6.21 -71.26 0.05
CA ASP A 193 -7.27 -70.96 1.02
C ASP A 193 -7.99 -69.59 1.07
N PRO A 194 -9.34 -69.62 1.19
CA PRO A 194 -10.18 -68.43 1.24
C PRO A 194 -10.37 -67.94 2.67
N ILE A 195 -10.11 -66.65 2.91
CA ILE A 195 -10.47 -65.99 4.17
C ILE A 195 -11.59 -64.96 3.93
N LYS A 196 -12.61 -65.11 4.79
CA LYS A 196 -13.94 -64.51 4.79
C LYS A 196 -13.92 -62.98 4.88
N THR A 197 -14.80 -62.36 4.09
CA THR A 197 -15.09 -60.93 4.05
C THR A 197 -15.90 -60.52 5.28
N HIS A 198 -15.39 -59.57 6.08
CA HIS A 198 -16.20 -58.84 7.06
C HIS A 198 -16.37 -57.39 6.61
N ALA A 199 -17.63 -57.03 6.35
CA ALA A 199 -18.09 -55.68 6.11
C ALA A 199 -17.99 -54.83 7.38
N GLY A 200 -17.39 -53.65 7.28
CA GLY A 200 -17.30 -52.67 8.36
C GLY A 200 -17.62 -51.27 7.84
N LEU A 201 -18.83 -50.82 8.15
CA LEU A 201 -19.38 -49.49 7.90
C LEU A 201 -18.52 -48.41 8.58
N TYR A 202 -18.19 -47.34 7.84
CA TYR A 202 -17.76 -46.08 8.45
C TYR A 202 -18.81 -44.99 8.19
N ARG A 203 -19.49 -44.58 9.27
CA ARG A 203 -20.41 -43.45 9.33
C ARG A 203 -19.59 -42.14 9.31
N SER A 204 -19.92 -41.23 8.41
CA SER A 204 -19.43 -39.85 8.45
C SER A 204 -20.27 -39.03 9.43
N SER A 205 -19.68 -38.49 10.49
CA SER A 205 -20.31 -37.48 11.34
C SER A 205 -20.16 -36.09 10.70
N ARG A 206 -21.30 -35.46 10.39
CA ARG A 206 -21.43 -34.04 10.06
C ARG A 206 -21.12 -33.21 11.31
N TYR A 207 -20.31 -32.17 11.16
CA TYR A 207 -20.29 -31.03 12.09
C TYR A 207 -21.22 -29.96 11.52
N GLU A 208 -22.38 -29.77 12.15
CA GLU A 208 -23.22 -28.59 12.02
C GLU A 208 -22.76 -27.59 13.09
N GLY A 209 -22.31 -26.41 12.66
CA GLY A 209 -22.05 -25.27 13.53
C GLY A 209 -23.21 -24.28 13.42
N GLU A 210 -24.05 -24.25 14.47
CA GLU A 210 -25.08 -23.23 14.66
C GLU A 210 -24.45 -21.86 14.93
N ALA A 211 -24.86 -20.86 14.14
CA ALA A 211 -24.65 -19.45 14.46
C ALA A 211 -25.89 -18.90 15.15
N VAL A 212 -25.78 -18.61 16.45
CA VAL A 212 -26.79 -17.89 17.24
C VAL A 212 -26.33 -16.45 17.38
N GLY A 213 -26.98 -15.53 16.67
CA GLY A 213 -27.26 -14.18 17.20
C GLY A 213 -28.67 -14.16 17.80
N PRO A 214 -29.26 -13.00 18.17
CA PRO A 214 -28.71 -11.65 18.34
C PRO A 214 -29.13 -11.04 19.71
N LYS A 215 -28.83 -9.76 19.97
CA LYS A 215 -29.86 -8.74 20.20
C LYS A 215 -29.30 -7.33 20.41
N ILE A 216 -29.95 -6.44 19.67
CA ILE A 216 -30.00 -4.99 19.77
C ILE A 216 -30.74 -4.60 21.05
N LEU A 217 -30.24 -3.57 21.74
CA LEU A 217 -31.02 -2.54 22.45
C LEU A 217 -30.25 -1.23 22.36
#